data_AF-A0A2V1CVL6-F1
#
_entry.id   AF-A0A2V1CVL6-F1
#
_cell.length_a   1.000
_cell.length_b   1.000
_cell.length_c   1.000
_cell.angle_alpha   90.00
_cell.angle_beta   90.00
_cell.angle_gamma   90.00
#
_symmetry.space_group_name_H-M   'P 1'
#
loop_
_entity.id
_entity.type
_entity.pdbx_description
1 polymer ?
#
loop_
_entity_poly.entity_id
_entity_poly.type
_entity_poly.pdbx_seq_one_letter_code
_entity_poly.pdbx_strand_id
1 'polypeptide(L)'
;MSPSRPVFPVTDQASFDNFQAAGLNNEAQALEGGGDLAGAESKHLEALRIKIAASGEQSIHTMLEAADAIRAVTGPKFDEACTKDNLGRIWEMKGDLKNARLWREKLAPNHMIYSYFQYPKSSTETFSKKSDLRKCAKCQCVFYCGRECQRKDWGRHKRFCKEVSANEAAVGRFSADTGA
;
A
#
# COMPACT_ATOMS: atom_id res chain seq x y z
N MET A 1 -9.33 10.65 39.33
CA MET A 1 -8.04 11.20 38.86
C MET A 1 -7.58 10.35 37.70
N SER A 2 -7.73 10.84 36.47
CA SER A 2 -7.26 10.13 35.29
C SER A 2 -5.72 10.22 35.23
N PRO A 3 -5.00 9.12 34.96
CA PRO A 3 -3.55 9.19 34.89
C PRO A 3 -3.13 10.07 33.70
N SER A 4 -2.27 11.03 34.00
CA SER A 4 -1.65 11.93 33.03
C SER A 4 -0.93 11.12 31.96
N ARG A 5 -1.22 11.40 30.68
CA ARG A 5 -0.49 10.79 29.55
C ARG A 5 0.99 11.16 29.68
N PRO A 6 1.94 10.20 29.55
CA PRO A 6 3.35 10.51 29.60
C PRO A 6 3.72 11.45 28.44
N VAL A 7 4.32 12.58 28.77
CA VAL A 7 4.91 13.51 27.80
C VAL A 7 6.34 13.02 27.54
N PHE A 8 6.55 12.35 26.40
CA PHE A 8 7.89 11.99 25.97
C PHE A 8 8.59 13.24 25.42
N PRO A 9 9.78 13.62 25.91
CA PRO A 9 10.50 14.75 25.36
C PRO A 9 10.93 14.41 23.93
N VAL A 10 10.59 15.29 22.99
CA VAL A 10 11.03 15.20 21.60
C VAL A 10 12.47 15.69 21.56
N THR A 11 13.44 14.78 21.59
CA THR A 11 14.85 15.13 21.81
C THR A 11 15.65 15.41 20.54
N ASP A 12 15.07 15.20 19.36
CA ASP A 12 15.72 15.48 18.07
C ASP A 12 14.73 16.05 17.04
N GLN A 13 15.26 16.80 16.08
CA GLN A 13 14.47 17.51 15.06
C GLN A 13 13.63 16.53 14.21
N ALA A 14 14.13 15.34 13.90
CA ALA A 14 13.39 14.37 13.09
C ALA A 14 12.18 13.80 13.87
N SER A 15 12.32 13.60 15.18
CA SER A 15 11.21 13.24 16.06
C SER A 15 10.15 14.34 16.13
N PHE A 16 10.58 15.62 16.13
CA PHE A 16 9.66 16.77 16.10
C PHE A 16 8.89 16.85 14.78
N ASP A 17 9.60 16.77 13.66
CA ASP A 17 9.03 16.80 12.32
C ASP A 17 8.04 15.64 12.12
N ASN A 18 8.35 14.46 12.64
CA ASN A 18 7.46 13.31 12.61
C ASN A 18 6.18 13.53 13.43
N PHE A 19 6.28 14.14 14.61
CA PHE A 19 5.12 14.47 15.44
C PHE A 19 4.24 15.53 14.75
N GLN A 20 4.85 16.58 14.20
CA GLN A 20 4.13 17.62 13.46
C GLN A 20 3.40 17.05 12.23
N ALA A 21 4.07 16.19 11.45
CA ALA A 21 3.44 15.53 10.31
C ALA A 21 2.29 14.59 10.72
N ALA A 22 2.40 13.93 11.87
CA ALA A 22 1.30 13.12 12.41
C ALA A 22 0.09 13.98 12.80
N GLY A 23 0.32 15.15 13.42
CA GLY A 23 -0.73 16.12 13.73
C GLY A 23 -1.50 16.58 12.49
N LEU A 24 -0.77 16.98 11.44
CA LEU A 24 -1.36 17.40 10.16
C LEU A 24 -2.20 16.30 9.50
N ASN A 25 -1.77 15.03 9.58
CA ASN A 25 -2.56 13.91 9.06
C ASN A 25 -3.88 13.72 9.83
N ASN A 26 -3.87 13.90 11.14
CA ASN A 26 -5.09 13.81 11.95
C ASN A 26 -6.06 14.96 11.64
N GLU A 27 -5.54 16.17 11.45
CA GLU A 27 -6.33 17.33 10.99
C GLU A 27 -6.95 17.06 9.62
N ALA A 28 -6.18 16.50 8.68
CA ALA A 28 -6.67 16.16 7.36
C ALA A 28 -7.85 15.18 7.42
N GLN A 29 -7.74 14.10 8.22
CA GLN A 29 -8.83 13.13 8.41
C GLN A 29 -10.10 13.77 8.99
N ALA A 30 -9.94 14.72 9.92
CA ALA A 30 -11.08 15.45 10.48
C ALA A 30 -11.78 16.31 9.40
N LEU A 31 -11.01 16.96 8.53
CA LEU A 31 -11.54 17.74 7.41
C LEU A 31 -12.25 16.85 6.38
N GLU A 32 -11.70 15.68 6.06
CA GLU A 32 -12.37 14.69 5.19
C GLU A 32 -13.72 14.25 5.78
N GLY A 33 -13.76 13.96 7.09
CA GLY A 33 -15.01 13.62 7.79
C GLY A 33 -16.04 14.74 7.79
N GLY A 34 -15.59 16.00 7.73
CA GLY A 34 -16.43 17.19 7.57
C GLY A 34 -16.79 17.54 6.13
N GLY A 35 -16.28 16.82 5.14
CA GLY A 35 -16.51 17.06 3.71
C GLY A 35 -15.62 18.14 3.08
N ASP A 36 -14.68 18.72 3.82
CA ASP A 36 -13.68 19.66 3.28
C ASP A 36 -12.49 18.92 2.68
N LEU A 37 -12.71 18.43 1.45
CA LEU A 37 -11.70 17.65 0.73
C LEU A 37 -10.48 18.51 0.33
N ALA A 38 -10.68 19.80 0.05
CA ALA A 38 -9.60 20.70 -0.35
C ALA A 38 -8.68 21.04 0.84
N GLY A 39 -9.28 21.30 2.01
CA GLY A 39 -8.54 21.46 3.26
C GLY A 39 -7.77 20.20 3.63
N ALA A 40 -8.40 19.03 3.52
CA ALA A 40 -7.74 17.75 3.78
C ALA A 40 -6.53 17.51 2.86
N GLU A 41 -6.69 17.75 1.55
CA GLU A 41 -5.60 17.62 0.58
C GLU A 41 -4.41 18.53 0.95
N SER A 42 -4.69 19.79 1.29
CA SER A 42 -3.65 20.75 1.70
C SER A 42 -2.85 20.25 2.90
N LYS A 43 -3.53 19.73 3.93
CA LYS A 43 -2.90 19.22 5.15
C LYS A 43 -2.08 17.95 4.91
N HIS A 44 -2.58 17.03 4.08
CA HIS A 44 -1.81 15.85 3.68
C HIS A 44 -0.55 16.21 2.89
N LEU A 45 -0.63 17.18 1.98
CA LEU A 45 0.53 17.66 1.23
C LEU A 45 1.58 18.30 2.15
N GLU A 46 1.15 19.07 3.15
CA GLU A 46 2.05 19.66 4.14
C GLU A 46 2.75 18.59 5.00
N ALA A 47 2.01 17.60 5.50
CA ALA A 47 2.56 16.47 6.25
C ALA A 47 3.60 15.69 5.43
N LEU A 48 3.33 15.49 4.13
CA LEU A 48 4.24 14.83 3.21
C LEU A 48 5.52 15.63 3.00
N ARG A 49 5.45 16.95 2.84
CA ARG A 49 6.63 17.82 2.70
C ARG A 49 7.56 17.70 3.89
N ILE A 50 7.00 17.76 5.11
CA ILE A 50 7.79 17.65 6.35
C ILE A 50 8.50 16.28 6.41
N LYS A 51 7.78 15.19 6.12
CA LYS A 51 8.39 13.84 6.12
C LYS A 51 9.47 13.66 5.06
N ILE A 52 9.26 14.18 3.85
CA ILE A 52 10.26 14.11 2.78
C ILE A 52 11.49 14.94 3.15
N ALA A 53 11.32 16.13 3.73
CA ALA A 53 12.43 16.97 4.17
C ALA A 53 13.24 16.30 5.30
N ALA A 54 12.56 15.70 6.28
CA ALA A 54 13.22 15.08 7.43
C ALA A 54 13.95 13.77 7.08
N SER A 55 13.47 13.01 6.10
CA SER A 55 13.97 11.63 5.87
C SER A 55 14.41 11.33 4.43
N GLY A 56 14.17 12.22 3.47
CA GLY A 56 14.46 11.99 2.05
C GLY A 56 13.41 11.11 1.33
N GLU A 57 13.35 11.20 0.00
CA GLU A 57 12.32 10.52 -0.81
C GLU A 57 12.35 8.99 -0.72
N GLN A 58 13.55 8.40 -0.54
CA GLN A 58 13.71 6.95 -0.37
C GLN A 58 13.17 6.46 0.98
N SER A 59 13.02 7.36 1.96
CA SER A 59 12.51 6.99 3.28
C SER A 59 11.06 6.50 3.24
N ILE A 60 10.24 6.93 2.29
CA ILE A 60 8.85 6.45 2.21
C ILE A 60 8.81 4.93 1.95
N HIS A 61 9.71 4.43 1.11
CA HIS A 61 9.81 2.99 0.83
C HIS A 61 10.32 2.23 2.06
N THR A 62 11.38 2.71 2.72
CA THR A 62 11.94 2.06 3.91
C THR A 62 11.01 2.12 5.12
N MET A 63 10.28 3.23 5.31
CA MET A 63 9.27 3.36 6.38
C MET A 63 8.12 2.37 6.20
N LEU A 64 7.67 2.13 4.96
CA LEU A 64 6.63 1.14 4.71
C LEU A 64 7.13 -0.30 4.89
N GLU A 65 8.39 -0.58 4.57
CA GLU A 65 9.01 -1.87 4.88
C GLU A 65 9.15 -2.09 6.39
N ALA A 66 9.55 -1.06 7.15
CA ALA A 66 9.58 -1.11 8.60
C ALA A 66 8.18 -1.30 9.20
N ALA A 67 7.17 -0.63 8.65
CA ALA A 67 5.77 -0.81 9.06
C ALA A 67 5.26 -2.22 8.75
N ASP A 68 5.63 -2.81 7.61
CA ASP A 68 5.33 -4.21 7.27
C ASP A 68 5.96 -5.16 8.29
N ALA A 69 7.23 -4.97 8.65
CA ALA A 69 7.92 -5.82 9.63
C ALA A 69 7.19 -5.86 10.99
N ILE A 70 6.65 -4.73 11.44
CA ILE A 70 5.86 -4.66 12.68
C ILE A 70 4.48 -5.31 12.48
N ARG A 71 3.74 -4.90 11.44
CA ARG A 71 2.38 -5.38 11.17
C ARG A 71 2.31 -6.88 10.90
N ALA A 72 3.34 -7.45 10.27
CA ALA A 72 3.42 -8.88 10.00
C ALA A 72 3.46 -9.73 11.27
N VAL A 73 4.01 -9.18 12.35
CA VAL A 73 4.15 -9.85 13.65
C VAL A 73 2.96 -9.55 14.56
N THR A 74 2.57 -8.28 14.69
CA THR A 74 1.62 -7.83 15.73
C THR A 74 0.36 -7.17 15.20
N GLY A 75 0.30 -6.85 13.91
CA GLY A 75 -0.79 -6.08 13.32
C GLY A 75 -1.95 -6.94 12.82
N PRO A 76 -3.14 -6.33 12.61
CA PRO A 76 -4.20 -6.98 11.86
C PRO A 76 -3.72 -7.39 10.46
N LYS A 77 -4.11 -8.57 9.99
CA LYS A 77 -3.73 -9.05 8.66
C LYS A 77 -4.19 -8.14 7.52
N PHE A 78 -5.26 -7.39 7.76
CA PHE A 78 -5.77 -6.42 6.81
C PHE A 78 -4.78 -5.26 6.63
N ASP A 79 -4.27 -4.71 7.72
CA ASP A 79 -3.26 -3.63 7.68
C ASP A 79 -1.95 -4.10 7.05
N GLU A 80 -1.53 -5.33 7.32
CA GLU A 80 -0.38 -5.95 6.66
C GLU A 80 -0.60 -6.03 5.14
N ALA A 81 -1.77 -6.53 4.69
CA ALA A 81 -2.11 -6.59 3.27
C ALA A 81 -2.16 -5.20 2.61
N CYS A 82 -2.73 -4.21 3.29
CA CYS A 82 -2.76 -2.82 2.84
C CYS A 82 -1.34 -2.24 2.67
N THR A 83 -0.46 -2.54 3.63
CA THR A 83 0.95 -2.11 3.58
C THR A 83 1.67 -2.72 2.38
N LYS A 84 1.44 -4.01 2.13
CA LYS A 84 2.02 -4.73 0.99
C LYS A 84 1.52 -4.23 -0.36
N ASP A 85 0.23 -3.88 -0.50
CA ASP A 85 -0.25 -3.24 -1.74
C ASP A 85 0.36 -1.85 -1.93
N ASN A 86 0.47 -1.05 -0.86
CA ASN A 86 1.12 0.26 -0.91
C ASN A 86 2.60 0.15 -1.34
N LEU A 87 3.34 -0.83 -0.82
CA LEU A 87 4.69 -1.15 -1.30
C LEU A 87 4.66 -1.54 -2.79
N GLY A 88 3.69 -2.34 -3.21
CA GLY A 88 3.46 -2.67 -4.61
C GLY A 88 3.29 -1.42 -5.50
N ARG A 89 2.62 -0.38 -5.02
CA ARG A 89 2.46 0.90 -5.75
C ARG A 89 3.77 1.66 -5.90
N ILE A 90 4.61 1.66 -4.86
CA ILE A 90 5.94 2.29 -4.93
C ILE A 90 6.79 1.58 -5.98
N TRP A 91 6.75 0.24 -6.03
CA TRP A 91 7.46 -0.52 -7.06
C TRP A 91 6.91 -0.29 -8.47
N GLU A 92 5.59 -0.10 -8.64
CA GLU A 92 5.02 0.37 -9.92
C GLU A 92 5.64 1.71 -10.34
N MET A 93 5.76 2.67 -9.42
CA MET A 93 6.34 3.99 -9.69
C MET A 93 7.83 3.92 -10.04
N LYS A 94 8.58 3.00 -9.40
CA LYS A 94 9.98 2.70 -9.74
C LYS A 94 10.15 1.97 -11.07
N GLY A 95 9.06 1.47 -11.66
CA GLY A 95 9.08 0.68 -12.90
C GLY A 95 9.41 -0.80 -12.71
N ASP A 96 9.58 -1.26 -11.48
CA ASP A 96 9.85 -2.67 -11.17
C ASP A 96 8.54 -3.42 -10.91
N LEU A 97 7.91 -3.83 -12.02
CA LEU A 97 6.63 -4.51 -11.98
C LEU A 97 6.72 -5.92 -11.39
N LYS A 98 7.93 -6.52 -11.34
CA LYS A 98 8.14 -7.84 -10.74
C LYS A 98 8.06 -7.73 -9.23
N ASN A 99 8.83 -6.82 -8.63
CA ASN A 99 8.75 -6.57 -7.19
C ASN A 99 7.36 -6.06 -6.78
N ALA A 100 6.70 -5.24 -7.62
CA ALA A 100 5.33 -4.81 -7.38
C ALA A 100 4.35 -5.99 -7.21
N ARG A 101 4.49 -7.03 -8.05
CA ARG A 101 3.69 -8.26 -7.91
C ARG A 101 4.09 -9.04 -6.67
N LEU A 102 5.39 -9.27 -6.48
CA LEU A 102 5.92 -10.05 -5.36
C LEU A 102 5.34 -9.57 -4.03
N TRP A 103 5.40 -8.26 -3.79
CA TRP A 103 4.90 -7.65 -2.57
C TRP A 103 3.41 -7.91 -2.35
N ARG A 104 2.58 -7.74 -3.39
CA ARG A 104 1.12 -8.01 -3.32
C ARG A 104 0.78 -9.47 -3.10
N GLU A 105 1.63 -10.38 -3.57
CA GLU A 105 1.41 -11.83 -3.44
C GLU A 105 1.98 -12.43 -2.14
N LYS A 106 2.70 -11.66 -1.31
CA LYS A 106 3.31 -12.18 -0.05
C LYS A 106 2.30 -12.77 0.95
N LEU A 107 1.02 -12.45 0.82
CA LEU A 107 -0.07 -12.98 1.66
C LEU A 107 -1.02 -13.93 0.92
N ALA A 108 -0.67 -14.31 -0.30
CA ALA A 108 -1.35 -15.38 -1.02
C ALA A 108 -1.24 -16.70 -0.23
N PRO A 109 -2.23 -17.61 -0.38
CA PRO A 109 -3.36 -17.51 -1.30
C PRO A 109 -4.59 -16.80 -0.72
N ASN A 110 -4.65 -16.50 0.58
CA ASN A 110 -5.91 -16.20 1.26
C ASN A 110 -6.12 -14.76 1.72
N HIS A 111 -5.04 -14.00 1.96
CA HIS A 111 -5.13 -12.67 2.57
C HIS A 111 -4.69 -11.59 1.58
N MET A 112 -5.22 -11.66 0.35
CA MET A 112 -4.99 -10.64 -0.67
C MET A 112 -6.11 -9.61 -0.65
N ILE A 113 -5.79 -8.38 -1.05
CA ILE A 113 -6.74 -7.28 -1.21
C ILE A 113 -6.75 -6.79 -2.66
N TYR A 114 -7.78 -6.04 -3.03
CA TYR A 114 -7.85 -5.38 -4.32
C TYR A 114 -6.88 -4.18 -4.37
N SER A 115 -6.16 -4.01 -5.49
CA SER A 115 -5.22 -2.88 -5.66
C SER A 115 -5.92 -1.52 -5.82
N TYR A 116 -7.25 -1.53 -6.04
CA TYR A 116 -8.10 -0.34 -6.06
C TYR A 116 -8.83 -0.17 -4.72
N PHE A 117 -8.31 0.72 -3.86
CA PHE A 117 -8.77 0.95 -2.48
C PHE A 117 -10.07 1.76 -2.34
N GLN A 118 -10.51 2.45 -3.40
CA GLN A 118 -11.79 3.18 -3.40
C GLN A 118 -12.97 2.25 -3.71
N TYR A 119 -12.76 0.94 -3.71
CA TYR A 119 -13.84 -0.01 -3.85
C TYR A 119 -14.56 -0.17 -2.49
N PRO A 120 -15.89 -0.09 -2.41
CA PRO A 120 -16.59 -0.19 -1.13
C PRO A 120 -16.39 -1.53 -0.39
N LYS A 121 -15.92 -2.59 -1.08
CA LYS A 121 -15.53 -3.86 -0.43
C LYS A 121 -14.04 -3.92 -0.02
N SER A 122 -13.23 -2.93 -0.38
CA SER A 122 -11.84 -2.84 0.10
C SER A 122 -11.72 -2.11 1.43
N SER A 123 -12.81 -1.55 1.98
CA SER A 123 -12.83 -0.89 3.29
C SER A 123 -13.46 -1.75 4.40
N THR A 124 -13.95 -2.95 4.10
CA THR A 124 -14.71 -3.81 5.02
C THR A 124 -13.89 -4.95 5.64
N GLU A 125 -12.58 -4.74 5.88
CA GLU A 125 -11.63 -5.77 6.35
C GLU A 125 -11.72 -7.10 5.56
N THR A 126 -12.12 -7.01 4.30
CA THR A 126 -12.47 -8.20 3.51
C THR A 126 -11.28 -8.67 2.71
N PHE A 127 -10.86 -9.91 2.96
CA PHE A 127 -9.83 -10.58 2.18
C PHE A 127 -10.41 -11.26 0.94
N SER A 128 -9.56 -11.48 -0.06
CA SER A 128 -9.85 -12.26 -1.26
C SER A 128 -8.79 -13.33 -1.44
N LYS A 129 -9.18 -14.46 -2.03
CA LYS A 129 -8.21 -15.46 -2.44
C LYS A 129 -7.55 -15.05 -3.75
N LYS A 130 -6.30 -15.49 -3.96
CA LYS A 130 -5.58 -15.27 -5.23
C LYS A 130 -6.38 -15.76 -6.44
N SER A 131 -7.10 -16.88 -6.30
CA SER A 131 -7.97 -17.46 -7.33
C SER A 131 -9.13 -16.56 -7.75
N ASP A 132 -9.59 -15.72 -6.83
CA ASP A 132 -10.79 -14.90 -7.01
C ASP A 132 -10.44 -13.55 -7.67
N LEU A 133 -9.14 -13.25 -7.76
CA LEU A 133 -8.61 -12.01 -8.27
C LEU A 133 -8.19 -12.13 -9.74
N ARG A 134 -8.47 -11.07 -10.50
CA ARG A 134 -8.02 -10.90 -11.88
C ARG A 134 -6.83 -9.96 -11.91
N LYS A 135 -5.70 -10.43 -12.46
CA LYS A 135 -4.53 -9.58 -12.71
C LYS A 135 -4.73 -8.73 -13.96
N CYS A 136 -4.14 -7.54 -14.00
CA CYS A 136 -4.09 -6.74 -15.23
C CYS A 136 -3.41 -7.55 -16.35
N ALA A 137 -4.02 -7.64 -17.53
CA ALA A 137 -3.52 -8.50 -18.61
C ALA A 137 -2.12 -8.09 -19.11
N LYS A 138 -1.81 -6.78 -19.10
CA LYS A 138 -0.56 -6.22 -19.62
C LYS A 138 0.62 -6.35 -18.66
N CYS A 139 0.52 -5.74 -17.48
CA CYS A 139 1.60 -5.73 -16.48
C CYS A 139 1.54 -6.89 -15.50
N GLN A 140 0.36 -7.50 -15.34
CA GLN A 140 0.13 -8.61 -14.43
C GLN A 140 0.55 -8.36 -12.96
N CYS A 141 0.86 -7.13 -12.54
CA CYS A 141 1.40 -6.81 -11.20
C CYS A 141 0.39 -6.21 -10.23
N VAL A 142 -0.84 -5.95 -10.68
CA VAL A 142 -1.97 -5.42 -9.89
C VAL A 142 -3.15 -6.37 -9.99
N PHE A 143 -3.96 -6.43 -8.93
CA PHE A 143 -5.06 -7.39 -8.79
C PHE A 143 -6.40 -6.67 -8.57
N TYR A 144 -7.43 -7.17 -9.24
CA TYR A 144 -8.76 -6.57 -9.24
C TYR A 144 -9.85 -7.61 -9.02
N CYS A 145 -10.96 -7.17 -8.44
CA CYS A 145 -12.19 -7.94 -8.37
C CYS A 145 -12.74 -8.32 -9.77
N GLY A 146 -12.41 -7.52 -10.79
CA GLY A 146 -12.90 -7.65 -12.15
C GLY A 146 -12.64 -6.39 -12.99
N ARG A 147 -13.23 -6.34 -14.19
CA ARG A 147 -13.05 -5.24 -15.15
C ARG A 147 -13.52 -3.88 -14.62
N GLU A 148 -14.53 -3.86 -13.76
CA GLU A 148 -15.04 -2.63 -13.16
C GLU A 148 -13.99 -1.97 -12.26
N CYS A 149 -13.42 -2.72 -11.32
CA CYS A 149 -12.34 -2.29 -10.45
C CYS A 149 -11.14 -1.78 -11.28
N GLN A 150 -10.76 -2.50 -12.34
CA GLN A 150 -9.68 -2.10 -13.23
C GLN A 150 -9.95 -0.77 -13.94
N ARG A 151 -11.17 -0.56 -14.48
CA ARG A 151 -11.54 0.67 -15.19
C ARG A 151 -11.49 1.89 -14.27
N LYS A 152 -11.92 1.73 -13.01
CA LYS A 152 -11.87 2.79 -12.01
C LYS A 152 -10.43 3.14 -11.60
N ASP A 153 -9.55 2.13 -11.48
CA ASP A 153 -8.13 2.34 -11.17
C ASP A 153 -7.30 2.86 -12.36
N TRP A 154 -7.83 2.80 -13.58
CA TRP A 154 -7.07 3.06 -14.81
C TRP A 154 -6.42 4.45 -14.84
N GLY A 155 -7.09 5.47 -14.29
CA GLY A 155 -6.53 6.82 -14.20
C GLY A 155 -5.17 6.86 -13.50
N ARG A 156 -5.01 6.10 -12.40
CA ARG A 156 -3.77 5.93 -11.65
C ARG A 156 -2.82 4.96 -12.35
N HIS A 157 -3.30 3.77 -12.68
CA HIS A 157 -2.45 2.66 -13.09
C HIS A 157 -1.83 2.83 -14.48
N LYS A 158 -2.52 3.46 -15.44
CA LYS A 158 -2.09 3.54 -16.84
C LYS A 158 -0.67 4.10 -17.02
N ARG A 159 -0.27 5.05 -16.17
CA ARG A 159 1.06 5.70 -16.22
C ARG A 159 2.21 4.71 -15.97
N PHE A 160 1.95 3.68 -15.18
CA PHE A 160 2.97 2.71 -14.74
C PHE A 160 2.78 1.32 -15.40
N CYS A 161 1.69 1.14 -16.15
CA CYS A 161 1.33 -0.15 -16.77
C CYS A 161 2.17 -0.45 -18.04
N LYS A 162 3.19 -1.30 -17.88
CA LYS A 162 4.05 -1.79 -18.97
C LYS A 162 3.98 -3.31 -19.08
N GLU A 163 4.36 -3.84 -20.23
CA GLU A 163 4.47 -5.29 -20.42
C GLU A 163 5.58 -5.84 -19.53
N VAL A 164 5.33 -7.00 -18.92
CA VAL A 164 6.40 -7.77 -18.30
C VAL A 164 7.11 -8.49 -19.43
N SER A 165 8.41 -8.23 -19.60
CA SER A 165 9.21 -8.88 -20.63
C SER A 165 9.00 -10.40 -20.60
N ALA A 166 8.72 -10.97 -21.78
CA ALA A 166 8.11 -12.30 -21.95
C ALA A 166 8.95 -13.51 -21.49
N ASN A 167 10.14 -13.31 -20.91
CA ASN A 167 11.05 -14.40 -20.57
C ASN A 167 10.66 -15.23 -19.33
N GLU A 168 9.54 -14.96 -18.65
CA GLU A 168 9.23 -15.61 -17.37
C GLU A 168 7.80 -16.15 -17.24
N ALA A 169 7.04 -16.28 -18.33
CA ALA A 169 5.75 -16.97 -18.30
C ALA A 169 5.87 -18.51 -18.18
N ALA A 170 7.09 -19.06 -18.19
CA ALA A 170 7.35 -20.51 -18.24
C ALA A 170 7.54 -21.19 -16.87
N VAL A 171 7.80 -20.45 -15.78
CA VAL A 171 8.20 -21.06 -14.49
C VAL A 171 7.01 -21.61 -13.68
N GLY A 172 5.76 -21.41 -14.13
CA GLY A 172 4.55 -21.86 -13.44
C GLY A 172 3.98 -23.21 -13.88
N ARG A 173 4.67 -23.99 -14.73
CA ARG A 173 4.17 -25.28 -15.27
C ARG A 173 5.16 -26.42 -15.10
N PHE A 174 5.59 -26.69 -13.87
CA PHE A 174 5.97 -28.06 -13.51
C PHE A 174 4.83 -28.67 -12.72
N SER A 175 3.94 -29.34 -13.46
CA SER A 175 3.00 -30.30 -12.91
C SER A 175 3.79 -31.39 -12.19
N ALA A 176 3.36 -31.70 -10.96
CA ALA A 176 3.65 -32.98 -10.36
C ALA A 176 2.89 -34.05 -11.15
N ASP A 177 3.56 -34.73 -12.08
CA ASP A 177 3.27 -36.12 -12.44
C ASP A 177 4.43 -36.72 -13.25
N THR A 178 5.17 -37.65 -12.64
CA THR A 178 5.48 -38.99 -13.17
C THR A 178 6.20 -39.76 -12.07
N GLY A 179 5.60 -40.88 -11.67
CA GLY A 179 6.12 -41.78 -10.64
C GLY A 179 7.32 -42.62 -11.06
N ALA A 180 7.91 -43.24 -10.05
CA ALA A 180 8.54 -44.55 -10.05
C ALA A 180 8.29 -45.17 -8.66
#